data_AF-A0A2M7BVA0-F1
#
_entry.id   AF-A0A2M7BVA0-F1
#
_cell.length_a   1.000
_cell.length_b   1.000
_cell.length_c   1.000
_cell.angle_alpha   90.00
_cell.angle_beta   90.00
_cell.angle_gamma   90.00
#
_symmetry.space_group_name_H-M   'P 1'
#
loop_
_entity.id
_entity.type
_entity.pdbx_description
1 polymer ?
#
loop_
_entity_poly.entity_id
_entity_poly.type
_entity_poly.pdbx_seq_one_letter_code
_entity_poly.pdbx_strand_id
1 'polypeptide(L)'
;MDLIKKITQKYFSKRLLNDLVPEEWIQAILDSNSSRKKGKCGELKLISILKRLGFKEVKNWKDFNKLNKCVARFSKVFSIKKVQENLNVKIKAKKQGKKLDLIVKYKNKRFLIEAKHLNTSGGGQDKQISELIEILNLKEKTPNISYVSFLDGSYSNILLSNSKAGDKLKTQRKEIKKYLRKNPNNYWLNTAGFRNLFSDLTKF
;
A
#
# COMPACT_ATOMS: atom_id res chain seq x y z
N MET A 1 37.67 28.34 11.06
CA MET A 1 37.68 27.44 12.24
C MET A 1 36.74 27.91 13.35
N ASP A 2 36.71 29.19 13.70
CA ASP A 2 35.91 29.71 14.83
C ASP A 2 34.39 29.62 14.69
N LEU A 3 33.86 29.73 13.46
CA LEU A 3 32.42 29.66 13.24
C LEU A 3 31.87 28.26 13.57
N ILE A 4 32.56 27.21 13.14
CA ILE A 4 32.19 25.83 13.46
C ILE A 4 32.26 25.62 14.97
N LYS A 5 33.29 26.13 15.65
CA LYS A 5 33.45 26.03 17.10
C LYS A 5 32.29 26.71 17.85
N LYS A 6 31.89 27.92 17.44
CA LYS A 6 30.74 28.63 18.01
C LYS A 6 29.40 27.94 17.74
N ILE A 7 29.22 27.38 16.54
CA ILE A 7 28.02 26.60 16.20
C ILE A 7 27.93 25.36 17.08
N THR A 8 29.04 24.63 17.22
CA THR A 8 29.13 23.42 18.05
C THR A 8 28.86 23.74 19.52
N GLN A 9 29.42 24.81 20.07
CA GLN A 9 29.16 25.23 21.46
C GLN A 9 27.69 25.62 21.68
N LYS A 10 27.08 26.39 20.76
CA LYS A 10 25.64 26.71 20.83
C LYS A 10 24.74 25.49 20.69
N TYR A 11 25.18 24.50 19.91
CA TYR A 11 24.45 23.25 19.72
C TYR A 11 24.43 22.42 21.01
N PHE A 12 25.58 22.29 21.69
CA PHE A 12 25.65 21.57 22.95
C PHE A 12 25.01 22.32 24.11
N SER A 13 25.11 23.65 24.17
CA SER A 13 24.51 24.43 25.27
C SER A 13 22.99 24.48 25.24
N LYS A 14 22.37 24.32 24.07
CA LYS A 14 20.91 24.27 23.92
C LYS A 14 20.33 22.86 23.90
N ARG A 15 21.17 21.83 23.89
CA ARG A 15 20.72 20.45 23.89
C ARG A 15 20.73 19.93 25.33
N LEU A 16 19.57 19.52 25.84
CA LEU A 16 19.51 18.64 27.00
C LEU A 16 20.10 17.29 26.55
N LEU A 17 21.39 17.07 26.83
CA LEU A 17 22.02 15.77 26.72
C LEU A 17 21.55 14.95 27.93
N ASN A 18 20.43 14.25 27.76
CA ASN A 18 20.14 13.14 28.66
C ASN A 18 21.00 11.97 28.14
N ASP A 19 22.07 11.63 28.87
CA ASP A 19 23.00 10.54 28.50
C ASP A 19 22.32 9.15 28.50
N LEU A 20 21.11 9.08 29.04
CA LEU A 20 20.20 7.97 28.85
C LEU A 20 19.32 8.26 27.62
N VAL A 21 19.82 7.95 26.42
CA VAL A 21 18.88 7.64 25.33
C VAL A 21 18.25 6.30 25.71
N PRO A 22 16.96 6.27 26.08
CA PRO A 22 16.36 5.04 26.56
C PRO A 22 16.42 3.98 25.46
N GLU A 23 16.74 2.74 25.81
CA GLU A 23 16.86 1.64 24.85
C GLU A 23 15.58 1.49 24.01
N GLU A 24 14.43 1.82 24.61
CA GLU A 24 13.12 1.85 23.99
C GLU A 24 13.02 2.87 22.84
N TRP A 25 13.75 3.99 22.92
CA TRP A 25 13.78 5.01 21.86
C TRP A 25 14.61 4.53 20.67
N ILE A 26 15.75 3.89 20.95
CA ILE A 26 16.59 3.27 19.92
C ILE A 26 15.79 2.15 19.25
N GLN A 27 15.14 1.30 20.03
CA GLN A 27 14.28 0.23 19.55
C GLN A 27 13.11 0.78 18.72
N ALA A 28 12.44 1.86 19.16
CA ALA A 28 11.39 2.51 18.39
C ALA A 28 11.89 3.04 17.03
N ILE A 29 13.11 3.60 16.99
CA ILE A 29 13.73 4.05 15.73
C ILE A 29 14.03 2.84 14.82
N LEU A 30 14.63 1.78 15.36
CA LEU A 30 14.93 0.55 14.62
C LEU A 30 13.66 -0.10 14.06
N ASP A 31 12.60 -0.19 14.87
CA ASP A 31 11.30 -0.72 14.48
C ASP A 31 10.63 0.14 13.41
N SER A 32 10.73 1.47 13.51
CA SER A 32 10.23 2.39 12.48
C SER A 32 10.93 2.19 11.13
N ASN A 33 12.24 1.93 11.15
CA ASN A 33 13.05 1.69 9.96
C ASN A 33 12.75 0.32 9.35
N SER A 34 12.62 -0.70 10.19
CA SER A 34 12.22 -2.07 9.80
C SER A 34 10.84 -2.05 9.12
N SER A 35 9.86 -1.36 9.72
CA SER A 35 8.52 -1.19 9.16
C SER A 35 8.53 -0.53 7.77
N ARG A 36 9.31 0.55 7.60
CA ARG A 36 9.47 1.23 6.29
C ARG A 36 10.12 0.34 5.23
N LYS A 37 11.16 -0.42 5.60
CA LYS A 37 11.82 -1.38 4.70
C LYS A 37 10.86 -2.48 4.24
N LYS A 38 9.98 -2.96 5.13
CA LYS A 38 8.93 -3.96 4.79
C LYS A 38 7.93 -3.44 3.76
N GLY A 39 7.46 -2.20 3.88
CA GLY A 39 6.58 -1.58 2.88
C GLY A 39 7.22 -1.53 1.48
N LYS A 40 8.45 -1.03 1.40
CA LYS A 40 9.21 -0.96 0.13
C LYS A 40 9.47 -2.35 -0.47
N CYS A 41 9.80 -3.34 0.36
CA CYS A 41 9.98 -4.73 -0.08
C CYS A 41 8.68 -5.27 -0.71
N GLY A 42 7.54 -4.92 -0.13
CA GLY A 42 6.24 -5.31 -0.63
C GLY A 42 5.90 -4.78 -2.02
N GLU A 43 6.14 -3.48 -2.23
CA GLU A 43 5.99 -2.86 -3.56
C GLU A 43 6.90 -3.52 -4.60
N LEU A 44 8.16 -3.78 -4.23
CA LEU A 44 9.14 -4.43 -5.12
C LEU A 44 8.72 -5.86 -5.49
N LYS A 45 8.15 -6.61 -4.54
CA LYS A 45 7.61 -7.96 -4.78
C LYS A 45 6.49 -7.94 -5.83
N LEU A 46 5.50 -7.06 -5.65
CA LEU A 46 4.38 -6.93 -6.59
C LEU A 46 4.84 -6.53 -7.98
N ILE A 47 5.76 -5.57 -8.06
CA ILE A 47 6.34 -5.14 -9.34
C ILE A 47 7.16 -6.27 -9.99
N SER A 48 7.91 -7.05 -9.22
CA SER A 48 8.62 -8.23 -9.72
C SER A 48 7.67 -9.27 -10.33
N ILE A 49 6.51 -9.49 -9.71
CA ILE A 49 5.46 -10.39 -10.26
C ILE A 49 4.93 -9.82 -11.57
N LEU A 50 4.57 -8.53 -11.60
CA LEU A 50 4.05 -7.87 -12.81
C LEU A 50 5.08 -7.85 -13.95
N LYS A 51 6.36 -7.62 -13.66
CA LYS A 51 7.44 -7.66 -14.65
C LYS A 51 7.58 -9.03 -15.30
N ARG A 52 7.50 -10.11 -14.53
CA ARG A 52 7.49 -11.49 -15.04
C ARG A 52 6.29 -11.76 -15.95
N LEU A 53 5.17 -11.08 -15.69
CA LEU A 53 3.99 -11.11 -16.56
C LEU A 53 4.07 -10.12 -17.73
N GLY A 54 5.19 -9.44 -17.96
CA GLY A 54 5.41 -8.54 -19.09
C GLY A 54 4.92 -7.10 -18.89
N PHE A 55 4.61 -6.67 -17.66
CA PHE A 55 4.32 -5.27 -17.37
C PHE A 55 5.60 -4.44 -17.28
N LYS A 56 5.62 -3.31 -17.99
CA LYS A 56 6.73 -2.36 -17.92
C LYS A 56 6.54 -1.39 -16.76
N GLU A 57 7.58 -1.19 -15.97
CA GLU A 57 7.58 -0.17 -14.92
C GLU A 57 7.82 1.21 -15.53
N VAL A 58 6.96 2.19 -15.24
CA VAL A 58 7.05 3.55 -15.79
C VAL A 58 7.20 4.60 -14.70
N LYS A 59 7.85 5.71 -15.04
CA LYS A 59 8.16 6.82 -14.11
C LYS A 59 7.46 8.14 -14.46
N ASN A 60 6.75 8.21 -15.58
CA ASN A 60 6.04 9.41 -16.04
C ASN A 60 4.70 9.08 -16.70
N TRP A 61 3.81 10.07 -16.79
CA TRP A 61 2.47 9.93 -17.36
C TRP A 61 2.48 9.70 -18.88
N LYS A 62 3.49 10.21 -19.60
CA LYS A 62 3.62 10.01 -21.05
C LYS A 62 3.74 8.52 -21.38
N ASP A 63 4.64 7.82 -20.70
CA ASP A 63 4.84 6.37 -20.86
C ASP A 63 3.64 5.57 -20.33
N PHE A 64 3.06 6.00 -19.21
CA PHE A 64 1.86 5.37 -18.65
C PHE A 64 0.67 5.44 -19.62
N ASN A 65 0.50 6.56 -20.31
CA ASN A 65 -0.57 6.76 -21.28
C ASN A 65 -0.30 6.00 -22.58
N LYS A 66 0.95 5.97 -23.06
CA LYS A 66 1.36 5.26 -24.29
C LYS A 66 1.27 3.75 -24.16
N LEU A 67 1.70 3.18 -23.04
CA LEU A 67 1.76 1.73 -22.86
C LEU A 67 0.41 1.16 -22.42
N ASN A 68 -0.01 0.06 -23.03
CA ASN A 68 -1.22 -0.67 -22.60
C ASN A 68 -0.97 -1.60 -21.41
N LYS A 69 0.28 -1.88 -21.06
CA LYS A 69 0.64 -2.87 -20.05
C LYS A 69 1.80 -2.36 -19.21
N CYS A 70 1.48 -1.66 -18.11
CA CYS A 70 2.49 -0.99 -17.29
C CYS A 70 2.10 -0.87 -15.81
N VAL A 71 3.09 -0.58 -14.97
CA VAL A 71 2.93 -0.31 -13.54
C VAL A 71 3.71 0.94 -13.14
N ALA A 72 3.11 1.76 -12.28
CA ALA A 72 3.74 2.93 -11.68
C ALA A 72 3.61 2.87 -10.16
N ARG A 73 4.62 3.39 -9.45
CA ARG A 73 4.52 3.65 -8.01
C ARG A 73 3.94 5.03 -7.78
N PHE A 74 3.09 5.17 -6.76
CA PHE A 74 2.70 6.50 -6.32
C PHE A 74 3.95 7.27 -5.85
N SER A 75 4.05 8.52 -6.27
CA SER A 75 5.25 9.35 -6.10
C SER A 75 4.88 10.83 -6.25
N LYS A 76 5.86 11.74 -6.31
CA LYS A 76 5.59 13.13 -6.66
C LYS A 76 4.99 13.27 -8.09
N VAL A 77 5.37 12.38 -9.00
CA VAL A 77 4.86 12.36 -10.38
C VAL A 77 3.48 11.72 -10.46
N PHE A 78 3.31 10.58 -9.78
CA PHE A 78 2.02 9.90 -9.62
C PHE A 78 1.46 10.22 -8.23
N SER A 79 1.21 11.51 -7.97
CA SER A 79 0.59 11.94 -6.71
C SER A 79 -0.92 11.68 -6.77
N ILE A 80 -1.58 11.60 -5.61
CA ILE A 80 -3.04 11.37 -5.54
C ILE A 80 -3.78 12.40 -6.41
N LYS A 81 -3.44 13.69 -6.30
CA LYS A 81 -4.04 14.76 -7.11
C LYS A 81 -3.86 14.52 -8.62
N LYS A 82 -2.64 14.20 -9.06
CA LYS A 82 -2.37 13.92 -10.48
C LYS A 82 -3.10 12.67 -10.97
N VAL A 83 -3.24 11.65 -10.13
CA VAL A 83 -4.00 10.44 -10.45
C VAL A 83 -5.49 10.73 -10.57
N GLN A 84 -6.04 11.53 -9.65
CA GLN A 84 -7.42 12.00 -9.70
C GLN A 84 -7.71 12.75 -11.01
N GLU A 85 -6.81 13.66 -11.40
CA GLU A 85 -6.92 14.44 -12.65
C GLU A 85 -6.76 13.54 -13.89
N ASN A 86 -5.69 12.76 -13.99
CA ASN A 86 -5.37 11.99 -15.20
C ASN A 86 -6.28 10.78 -15.42
N LEU A 87 -6.81 10.18 -14.34
CA LEU A 87 -7.73 9.04 -14.44
C LEU A 87 -9.20 9.44 -14.23
N ASN A 88 -9.48 10.72 -13.98
CA ASN A 88 -10.81 11.22 -13.61
C ASN A 88 -11.43 10.41 -12.45
N VAL A 89 -10.68 10.24 -11.36
CA VAL A 89 -11.11 9.48 -10.17
C VAL A 89 -11.14 10.38 -8.94
N LYS A 90 -11.96 10.04 -7.95
CA LYS A 90 -12.08 10.83 -6.72
C LYS A 90 -11.18 10.34 -5.59
N ILE A 91 -10.95 9.04 -5.44
CA ILE A 91 -10.12 8.45 -4.34
C ILE A 91 -10.49 9.07 -2.97
N LYS A 92 -11.78 8.98 -2.59
CA LYS A 92 -12.28 9.56 -1.32
C LYS A 92 -12.02 8.62 -0.14
N ALA A 93 -10.75 8.39 0.21
CA ALA A 93 -10.44 7.73 1.48
C ALA A 93 -10.72 8.68 2.65
N LYS A 94 -11.37 8.19 3.72
CA LYS A 94 -11.81 9.01 4.88
C LYS A 94 -10.67 9.72 5.60
N LYS A 95 -9.44 9.23 5.49
CA LYS A 95 -8.24 9.84 6.06
C LYS A 95 -7.47 10.56 4.95
N GLN A 96 -7.43 11.89 5.01
CA GLN A 96 -6.66 12.73 4.11
C GLN A 96 -5.20 12.26 4.04
N GLY A 97 -4.64 12.19 2.83
CA GLY A 97 -3.22 11.88 2.61
C GLY A 97 -2.87 10.39 2.49
N LYS A 98 -3.85 9.46 2.50
CA LYS A 98 -3.58 8.03 2.26
C LYS A 98 -3.08 7.81 0.83
N LYS A 99 -1.80 7.48 0.72
CA LYS A 99 -1.10 7.20 -0.52
C LYS A 99 -1.19 5.70 -0.79
N LEU A 100 -1.95 5.34 -1.82
CA LEU A 100 -1.90 4.00 -2.42
C LEU A 100 -0.47 3.67 -2.85
N ASP A 101 -0.14 2.40 -3.01
CA ASP A 101 1.23 1.99 -3.33
C ASP A 101 1.47 1.97 -4.85
N LEU A 102 0.60 1.31 -5.61
CA LEU A 102 0.78 1.06 -7.05
C LEU A 102 -0.43 1.45 -7.89
N ILE A 103 -0.15 1.78 -9.15
CA ILE A 103 -1.12 1.90 -10.24
C ILE A 103 -0.71 0.93 -11.33
N VAL A 104 -1.58 -0.02 -11.67
CA VAL A 104 -1.34 -0.98 -12.76
C VAL A 104 -2.33 -0.70 -13.88
N LYS A 105 -1.85 -0.63 -15.11
CA LYS A 105 -2.67 -0.47 -16.32
C LYS A 105 -2.56 -1.71 -17.19
N TYR A 106 -3.70 -2.25 -17.58
CA TYR A 106 -3.82 -3.29 -18.60
C TYR A 106 -4.94 -2.92 -19.58
N LYS A 107 -4.59 -2.63 -20.84
CA LYS A 107 -5.50 -2.10 -21.86
C LYS A 107 -6.25 -0.87 -21.29
N ASN A 108 -7.57 -0.96 -21.18
CA ASN A 108 -8.45 0.05 -20.61
C ASN A 108 -8.71 -0.11 -19.10
N LYS A 109 -8.17 -1.14 -18.45
CA LYS A 109 -8.34 -1.38 -17.01
C LYS A 109 -7.22 -0.72 -16.21
N ARG A 110 -7.58 -0.09 -15.09
CA ARG A 110 -6.65 0.49 -14.13
C ARG A 110 -6.93 -0.08 -12.75
N PHE A 111 -5.87 -0.55 -12.09
CA PHE A 111 -5.92 -1.12 -10.75
C PHE A 111 -5.14 -0.21 -9.81
N LEU A 112 -5.83 0.29 -8.80
CA LEU A 112 -5.29 1.13 -7.72
C LEU A 112 -5.06 0.23 -6.51
N ILE A 113 -3.79 0.07 -6.11
CA ILE A 113 -3.38 -1.00 -5.20
C ILE A 113 -2.82 -0.42 -3.91
N GLU A 114 -3.37 -0.88 -2.78
CA GLU A 114 -2.76 -0.75 -1.45
C GLU A 114 -2.23 -2.13 -1.04
N ALA A 115 -1.00 -2.18 -0.54
CA ALA A 115 -0.28 -3.40 -0.22
C ALA A 115 0.26 -3.37 1.22
N LYS A 116 -0.15 -4.33 2.04
CA LYS A 116 0.40 -4.57 3.38
C LYS A 116 1.09 -5.92 3.44
N HIS A 117 2.19 -5.99 4.18
CA HIS A 117 2.94 -7.23 4.42
C HIS A 117 2.93 -7.49 5.92
N LEU A 118 2.17 -8.50 6.35
CA LEU A 118 1.95 -8.85 7.76
C LEU A 118 2.37 -10.29 8.04
N ASN A 119 3.36 -10.50 8.90
CA ASN A 119 3.93 -11.81 9.18
C ASN A 119 3.47 -12.44 10.53
N THR A 120 2.91 -11.65 11.45
CA THR A 120 2.47 -12.09 12.80
C THR A 120 1.13 -11.45 13.15
N SER A 121 0.62 -11.54 14.38
CA SER A 121 -0.57 -10.81 14.89
C SER A 121 -0.17 -9.66 15.85
N GLY A 122 -0.90 -8.53 15.90
CA GLY A 122 -0.64 -7.43 16.85
C GLY A 122 -1.46 -6.13 16.60
N GLY A 123 -1.52 -5.21 17.57
CA GLY A 123 -2.45 -4.05 17.53
C GLY A 123 -2.24 -3.06 16.37
N GLY A 124 -1.02 -2.89 15.88
CA GLY A 124 -0.73 -2.08 14.69
C GLY A 124 -1.33 -2.63 13.39
N GLN A 125 -1.70 -3.90 13.37
CA GLN A 125 -2.22 -4.60 12.19
C GLN A 125 -3.69 -4.33 11.97
N ASP A 126 -4.46 -4.17 13.04
CA ASP A 126 -5.89 -3.90 12.93
C ASP A 126 -6.14 -2.60 12.17
N LYS A 127 -5.33 -1.58 12.43
CA LYS A 127 -5.34 -0.34 11.67
C LYS A 127 -5.03 -0.60 10.19
N GLN A 128 -4.04 -1.43 9.88
CA GLN A 128 -3.67 -1.75 8.49
C GLN A 128 -4.75 -2.57 7.77
N ILE A 129 -5.42 -3.50 8.47
CA ILE A 129 -6.54 -4.27 7.91
C ILE A 129 -7.73 -3.34 7.68
N SER A 130 -8.09 -2.49 8.64
CA SER A 130 -9.14 -1.49 8.46
C SER A 130 -8.82 -0.54 7.30
N GLU A 131 -7.54 -0.18 7.10
CA GLU A 131 -7.09 0.59 5.93
C GLU A 131 -7.39 -0.14 4.61
N LEU A 132 -7.06 -1.43 4.51
CA LEU A 132 -7.37 -2.24 3.34
C LEU A 132 -8.90 -2.37 3.12
N ILE A 133 -9.67 -2.63 4.18
CA ILE A 133 -11.13 -2.73 4.12
C ILE A 133 -11.76 -1.42 3.61
N GLU A 134 -11.25 -0.26 4.06
CA GLU A 134 -11.72 1.04 3.58
C GLU A 134 -11.53 1.22 2.08
N ILE A 135 -10.39 0.76 1.53
CA ILE A 135 -10.11 0.82 0.09
C ILE A 135 -11.10 -0.01 -0.72
N LEU A 136 -11.52 -1.18 -0.23
CA LEU A 136 -12.54 -2.01 -0.90
C LEU A 136 -13.91 -1.33 -1.03
N ASN A 137 -14.24 -0.41 -0.13
CA ASN A 137 -15.51 0.33 -0.19
C ASN A 137 -15.49 1.46 -1.23
N LEU A 138 -14.33 1.83 -1.75
CA LEU A 138 -14.21 2.88 -2.77
C LEU A 138 -14.82 2.44 -4.10
N LYS A 139 -15.51 3.37 -4.76
CA LYS A 139 -16.11 3.20 -6.09
C LYS A 139 -15.97 4.50 -6.85
N GLU A 140 -15.60 4.38 -8.12
CA GLU A 140 -15.52 5.51 -9.03
C GLU A 140 -16.68 5.47 -10.04
N LYS A 141 -17.07 6.66 -10.52
CA LYS A 141 -18.00 6.76 -11.66
C LYS A 141 -17.30 6.35 -12.96
N THR A 142 -16.00 6.60 -13.05
CA THR A 142 -15.18 6.25 -14.21
C THR A 142 -15.11 4.72 -14.35
N PRO A 143 -15.45 4.16 -15.53
CA PRO A 143 -15.44 2.72 -15.73
C PRO A 143 -14.01 2.17 -15.73
N ASN A 144 -13.90 0.86 -15.51
CA ASN A 144 -12.63 0.11 -15.56
C ASN A 144 -11.58 0.56 -14.52
N ILE A 145 -12.02 1.18 -13.42
CA ILE A 145 -11.21 1.43 -12.23
C ILE A 145 -11.55 0.37 -11.19
N SER A 146 -10.52 -0.33 -10.72
CA SER A 146 -10.60 -1.35 -9.69
C SER A 146 -9.68 -0.99 -8.53
N TYR A 147 -10.18 -1.13 -7.30
CA TYR A 147 -9.35 -1.05 -6.12
C TYR A 147 -8.91 -2.44 -5.68
N VAL A 148 -7.62 -2.60 -5.40
CA VAL A 148 -7.04 -3.85 -4.95
C VAL A 148 -6.47 -3.65 -3.55
N SER A 149 -7.02 -4.39 -2.60
CA SER A 149 -6.47 -4.55 -1.26
C SER A 149 -5.60 -5.79 -1.24
N PHE A 150 -4.29 -5.58 -1.17
CA PHE A 150 -3.31 -6.65 -1.15
C PHE A 150 -2.78 -6.87 0.26
N LEU A 151 -2.90 -8.11 0.74
CA LEU A 151 -2.36 -8.53 2.01
C LEU A 151 -1.47 -9.75 1.82
N ASP A 152 -0.18 -9.57 2.05
CA ASP A 152 0.80 -10.65 2.04
C ASP A 152 1.03 -11.25 3.43
N GLY A 153 1.40 -12.53 3.44
CA GLY A 153 1.67 -13.30 4.66
C GLY A 153 0.55 -14.27 5.04
N SER A 154 0.84 -15.11 6.03
CA SER A 154 -0.06 -16.17 6.52
C SER A 154 -1.38 -15.61 7.07
N TYR A 155 -1.37 -14.38 7.59
CA TYR A 155 -2.55 -13.73 8.13
C TYR A 155 -3.66 -13.53 7.09
N SER A 156 -3.31 -13.37 5.80
CA SER A 156 -4.30 -13.32 4.72
C SER A 156 -5.12 -14.60 4.64
N ASN A 157 -4.48 -15.76 4.86
CA ASN A 157 -5.15 -17.06 4.86
C ASN A 157 -6.05 -17.22 6.09
N ILE A 158 -5.60 -16.73 7.25
CA ILE A 158 -6.41 -16.70 8.47
C ILE A 158 -7.64 -15.82 8.23
N LEU A 159 -7.47 -14.65 7.64
CA LEU A 159 -8.57 -13.73 7.41
C LEU A 159 -9.58 -14.28 6.38
N LEU A 160 -9.12 -15.04 5.38
CA LEU A 160 -9.98 -15.68 4.39
C LEU A 160 -10.54 -17.05 4.81
N SER A 161 -10.06 -17.65 5.90
CA SER A 161 -10.52 -18.98 6.34
C SER A 161 -11.94 -18.95 6.93
N ASN A 162 -12.57 -20.12 7.01
CA ASN A 162 -13.83 -20.33 7.73
C ASN A 162 -13.62 -20.80 9.18
N SER A 163 -12.39 -20.77 9.69
CA SER A 163 -12.10 -21.27 11.04
C SER A 163 -12.76 -20.39 12.12
N LYS A 164 -12.98 -20.98 13.31
CA LYS A 164 -13.42 -20.26 14.52
C LYS A 164 -12.52 -19.03 14.71
N ALA A 165 -13.16 -17.90 15.00
CA ALA A 165 -12.55 -16.58 15.02
C ALA A 165 -13.14 -15.78 16.19
N GLY A 166 -12.33 -14.94 16.83
CA GLY A 166 -12.83 -13.94 17.76
C GLY A 166 -13.71 -12.90 17.05
N ASP A 167 -14.50 -12.14 17.81
CA ASP A 167 -15.53 -11.25 17.24
C ASP A 167 -14.97 -10.15 16.34
N LYS A 168 -13.74 -9.72 16.59
CA LYS A 168 -13.02 -8.77 15.75
C LYS A 168 -12.78 -9.30 14.33
N LEU A 169 -12.24 -10.51 14.22
CA LEU A 169 -11.96 -11.13 12.93
C LEU A 169 -13.26 -11.47 12.19
N LYS A 170 -14.32 -11.87 12.92
CA LYS A 170 -15.67 -12.02 12.34
C LYS A 170 -16.16 -10.70 11.72
N THR A 171 -15.99 -9.58 12.42
CA THR A 171 -16.37 -8.25 11.93
C THR A 171 -15.58 -7.88 10.68
N GLN A 172 -14.25 -8.02 10.69
CA GLN A 172 -13.40 -7.76 9.51
C GLN A 172 -13.82 -8.60 8.30
N ARG A 173 -14.05 -9.91 8.49
CA ARG A 173 -14.56 -10.81 7.43
C ARG A 173 -15.91 -10.36 6.89
N LYS A 174 -16.83 -9.95 7.76
CA LYS A 174 -18.17 -9.48 7.37
C LYS A 174 -18.07 -8.19 6.54
N GLU A 175 -17.22 -7.25 6.93
CA GLU A 175 -16.99 -6.02 6.18
C GLU A 175 -16.36 -6.26 4.82
N ILE A 176 -15.33 -7.11 4.74
CA ILE A 176 -14.70 -7.51 3.48
C ILE A 176 -15.74 -8.10 2.53
N LYS A 177 -16.51 -9.10 2.99
CA LYS A 177 -17.58 -9.73 2.19
C LYS A 177 -18.63 -8.71 1.76
N LYS A 178 -19.05 -7.81 2.66
CA LYS A 178 -20.00 -6.73 2.37
C LYS A 178 -19.50 -5.81 1.26
N TYR A 179 -18.24 -5.35 1.34
CA TYR A 179 -17.70 -4.41 0.36
C TYR A 179 -17.35 -5.05 -0.98
N LEU A 180 -16.89 -6.31 -0.99
CA LEU A 180 -16.69 -7.04 -2.25
C LEU A 180 -18.01 -7.30 -2.97
N ARG A 181 -19.09 -7.64 -2.24
CA ARG A 181 -20.43 -7.78 -2.84
C ARG A 181 -20.96 -6.44 -3.39
N LYS A 182 -20.73 -5.35 -2.66
CA LYS A 182 -21.15 -4.00 -3.07
C LYS A 182 -20.36 -3.49 -4.28
N ASN A 183 -19.08 -3.84 -4.37
CA ASN A 183 -18.13 -3.38 -5.39
C ASN A 183 -17.46 -4.60 -6.05
N PRO A 184 -18.13 -5.32 -6.97
CA PRO A 184 -17.64 -6.59 -7.53
C PRO A 184 -16.37 -6.47 -8.37
N ASN A 185 -16.02 -5.25 -8.80
CA ASN A 185 -14.80 -4.96 -9.55
C ASN A 185 -13.60 -4.64 -8.63
N ASN A 186 -13.76 -4.69 -7.31
CA ASN A 186 -12.68 -4.54 -6.35
C ASN A 186 -12.22 -5.92 -5.86
N TYR A 187 -10.97 -6.01 -5.41
CA TYR A 187 -10.34 -7.28 -5.11
C TYR A 187 -9.63 -7.26 -3.76
N TRP A 188 -9.79 -8.35 -3.01
CA TRP A 188 -8.94 -8.68 -1.87
C TRP A 188 -8.03 -9.83 -2.26
N LEU A 189 -6.71 -9.62 -2.29
CA LEU A 189 -5.76 -10.58 -2.84
C LEU A 189 -4.59 -10.83 -1.89
N ASN A 190 -4.14 -12.09 -1.83
CA ASN A 190 -2.81 -12.45 -1.37
C ASN A 190 -1.87 -12.61 -2.58
N THR A 191 -0.62 -13.06 -2.35
CA THR A 191 0.35 -13.30 -3.43
C THR A 191 -0.19 -14.23 -4.53
N ALA A 192 -0.88 -15.31 -4.17
CA ALA A 192 -1.42 -16.26 -5.15
C ALA A 192 -2.55 -15.63 -5.97
N GLY A 193 -3.51 -14.98 -5.32
CA GLY A 193 -4.60 -14.28 -5.99
C GLY A 193 -4.12 -13.14 -6.89
N PHE A 194 -3.07 -12.41 -6.48
CA PHE A 194 -2.46 -11.38 -7.29
C PHE A 194 -1.83 -11.95 -8.57
N ARG A 195 -1.08 -13.05 -8.47
CA ARG A 195 -0.52 -13.74 -9.64
C ARG A 195 -1.62 -14.21 -10.58
N ASN A 196 -2.67 -14.83 -10.06
CA ASN A 196 -3.76 -15.36 -10.86
C ASN A 196 -4.51 -14.24 -11.59
N LEU A 197 -4.90 -13.18 -10.88
CA LEU A 197 -5.61 -12.04 -11.47
C LEU A 197 -4.85 -11.47 -12.68
N PHE A 198 -3.56 -11.15 -12.50
CA PHE A 198 -2.77 -10.53 -13.57
C PHE A 198 -2.34 -11.52 -14.65
N SER A 199 -2.13 -12.78 -14.32
CA SER A 199 -1.89 -13.84 -15.31
C SER A 199 -3.12 -14.01 -16.21
N ASP A 200 -4.30 -14.13 -15.63
CA ASP A 200 -5.54 -14.34 -16.39
C ASP A 200 -5.87 -13.15 -17.27
N LEU A 201 -5.62 -11.92 -16.80
CA LEU A 201 -5.72 -10.72 -17.65
C LEU A 201 -4.83 -10.81 -18.90
N THR A 202 -3.65 -11.44 -18.79
CA THR A 202 -2.68 -11.52 -19.88
C THR A 202 -2.85 -12.72 -20.81
N LYS A 203 -3.69 -13.69 -20.45
CA LYS A 203 -4.04 -14.83 -21.31
C LYS A 203 -4.99 -14.45 -22.45
N PHE A 204 -5.57 -13.24 -22.41
CA PHE A 204 -6.51 -12.70 -23.41
C PHE A 204 -6.02 -11.36 -24.00
#